data_AF-A0A939AJ09-F1
#
_entry.id   AF-A0A939AJ09-F1
#
_cell.length_a   1.000
_cell.length_b   1.000
_cell.length_c   1.000
_cell.angle_alpha   90.00
_cell.angle_beta   90.00
_cell.angle_gamma   90.00
#
_symmetry.space_group_name_H-M   'P 1'
#
loop_
_entity.id
_entity.type
_entity.pdbx_description
1 polymer ?
#
loop_
_entity_poly.entity_id
_entity_poly.type
_entity_poly.pdbx_seq_one_letter_code
_entity_poly.pdbx_strand_id
1 'polypeptide(L)' 'MNTRVFVVSFGTLPAVQQWLKETCGNFTVLLDRERTVYNAYGLERSKLRSRSPRTIWLYFTRWLQGQKFHDS' A
#
# COMPACT_ATOMS: atom_id res chain seq x y z
N MET A 1 -7.83 -28.41 7.31
CA MET A 1 -7.74 -27.44 6.21
C MET A 1 -6.30 -26.96 6.13
N ASN A 2 -5.67 -27.02 4.96
CA ASN A 2 -4.25 -26.67 4.78
C ASN A 2 -4.17 -25.38 3.95
N THR A 3 -4.10 -24.23 4.63
CA THR A 3 -4.15 -22.91 3.98
C THR A 3 -2.74 -22.35 3.83
N ARG A 4 -2.34 -22.00 2.61
CA ARG A 4 -1.08 -21.30 2.33
C ARG A 4 -1.35 -19.80 2.22
N VAL A 5 -0.60 -19.01 2.95
CA VAL A 5 -0.72 -17.54 2.97
C VAL A 5 0.43 -16.94 2.18
N PHE A 6 0.10 -16.06 1.24
CA PHE A 6 1.04 -15.31 0.43
C PHE A 6 0.84 -13.82 0.66
N VAL A 7 1.93 -13.07 0.71
CA VAL A 7 1.91 -11.61 0.79
C VAL A 7 2.30 -11.07 -0.58
N VAL A 8 1.50 -10.16 -1.14
CA VAL A 8 1.85 -9.48 -2.40
C VAL A 8 2.27 -8.05 -2.07
N SER A 9 3.47 -7.66 -2.49
CA SER A 9 4.01 -6.32 -2.28
C SER A 9 4.26 -5.61 -3.60
N PHE A 10 4.01 -4.31 -3.63
CA PHE A 10 4.27 -3.43 -4.77
C PHE A 10 5.58 -2.63 -4.60
N GLY A 11 6.32 -2.86 -3.50
CA GLY A 11 7.54 -2.14 -3.17
C GLY A 11 8.77 -2.58 -3.96
N THR A 12 9.90 -1.93 -3.70
CA THR A 12 11.19 -2.35 -4.24
C THR A 12 11.71 -3.60 -3.51
N LEU A 13 12.58 -4.36 -4.16
CA LEU A 13 13.17 -5.56 -3.55
C LEU A 13 13.92 -5.25 -2.24
N PRO A 14 14.75 -4.18 -2.15
CA PRO A 14 15.43 -3.84 -0.90
C PRO A 14 14.46 -3.52 0.24
N ALA A 15 13.38 -2.79 -0.04
CA ALA A 15 12.37 -2.44 0.97
C ALA A 15 11.65 -3.69 1.51
N VAL A 16 11.29 -4.63 0.62
CA VAL A 16 10.66 -5.88 1.02
C VAL A 16 11.61 -6.79 1.79
N GLN A 17 12.88 -6.85 1.40
CA GLN A 17 13.90 -7.61 2.13
C GLN A 17 14.13 -7.05 3.52
N GLN A 18 14.18 -5.72 3.66
CA GLN A 18 14.30 -5.07 4.95
C GLN A 18 13.09 -5.38 5.83
N TRP A 19 11.88 -5.22 5.29
CA TRP A 19 10.65 -5.55 6.00
C TRP A 19 10.62 -7.01 6.48
N LEU A 20 11.02 -7.96 5.63
CA LEU A 20 11.11 -9.38 5.99
C LEU A 20 12.07 -9.64 7.15
N LYS A 21 13.21 -8.95 7.17
CA LYS A 21 14.18 -9.05 8.28
C LYS A 21 13.60 -8.50 9.59
N GLU A 22 12.82 -7.44 9.51
CA GLU A 22 12.23 -6.78 10.69
C GLU A 22 11.01 -7.52 11.25
N THR A 23 10.19 -8.13 10.39
CA THR A 23 8.96 -8.81 10.83
C THR A 23 9.16 -10.27 11.25
N CYS A 24 10.35 -10.85 11.05
CA CYS A 24 10.68 -12.24 11.38
C CYS A 24 9.62 -13.26 10.90
N GLY A 25 8.91 -12.95 9.81
CA GLY A 25 7.77 -13.74 9.32
C GLY A 25 8.17 -14.77 8.27
N ASN A 26 7.70 -16.01 8.41
CA ASN A 26 7.85 -17.07 7.41
C ASN A 26 6.80 -16.97 6.29
N PHE A 27 6.59 -15.77 5.76
CA PHE A 27 5.63 -15.55 4.68
C PHE A 27 6.32 -15.64 3.32
N THR A 28 5.67 -16.29 2.37
CA THR A 28 6.08 -16.19 0.96
C THR A 28 5.61 -14.85 0.41
N VAL A 29 6.57 -13.99 0.05
CA VAL A 29 6.28 -12.66 -0.51
C VAL A 29 6.47 -12.68 -2.02
N LEU A 30 5.46 -12.22 -2.75
CA LEU A 30 5.47 -12.01 -4.19
C LEU A 30 5.62 -10.51 -4.48
N LEU A 31 6.47 -10.16 -5.43
CA LEU A 31 6.71 -8.78 -5.86
C LEU A 31 5.93 -8.50 -7.15
N ASP A 32 4.99 -7.56 -7.09
CA ASP A 32 4.19 -7.10 -8.23
C ASP A 32 4.36 -5.58 -8.41
N ARG A 33 5.56 -5.15 -8.82
CA ARG A 33 5.90 -3.72 -8.90
C ARG A 33 4.98 -2.93 -9.82
N GLU A 34 4.60 -3.52 -10.94
CA GLU A 34 3.75 -2.90 -11.96
C GLU A 34 2.25 -3.06 -11.66
N ARG A 35 1.90 -3.78 -10.59
CA ARG A 35 0.52 -4.08 -10.18
C ARG A 35 -0.26 -4.87 -11.24
N THR A 36 0.44 -5.52 -12.16
CA THR A 36 -0.17 -6.22 -13.29
C THR A 36 -1.02 -7.39 -12.80
N VAL A 37 -0.50 -8.16 -11.84
CA VAL A 37 -1.25 -9.25 -11.22
C VAL A 37 -2.40 -8.69 -10.40
N TYR A 38 -2.13 -7.68 -9.57
CA TYR A 38 -3.16 -7.05 -8.74
C TYR A 38 -4.36 -6.51 -9.55
N ASN A 39 -4.10 -5.90 -10.71
CA ASN A 39 -5.12 -5.40 -11.61
C ASN A 39 -5.85 -6.54 -12.34
N ALA A 40 -5.14 -7.61 -12.74
CA ALA A 40 -5.76 -8.77 -13.38
C ALA A 40 -6.79 -9.47 -12.48
N TYR A 41 -6.60 -9.42 -11.15
CA TYR A 41 -7.57 -9.92 -10.18
C TYR A 41 -8.76 -8.97 -9.94
N GLY A 42 -8.83 -7.82 -10.61
CA GLY A 42 -9.92 -6.85 -10.44
C GLY A 42 -9.95 -6.20 -9.06
N LEU A 43 -8.84 -6.28 -8.30
CA LEU A 43 -8.73 -5.71 -6.96
C LEU A 43 -8.44 -4.19 -6.97
N GLU A 44 -8.61 -3.53 -8.12
CA GLU A 44 -8.43 -2.10 -8.25
C GLU A 44 -9.30 -1.37 -7.21
N ARG A 45 -8.65 -0.55 -6.37
CA ARG A 45 -9.37 0.29 -5.42
C ARG A 45 -10.30 1.21 -6.22
N SER A 46 -11.59 1.21 -5.87
CA SER A 46 -12.49 2.28 -6.28
C SER A 46 -11.86 3.61 -5.90
N LYS A 47 -11.35 4.35 -6.89
CA LYS A 47 -10.70 5.66 -6.71
C LYS A 47 -11.60 6.63 -5.94
N LEU A 48 -12.91 6.42 -6.01
CA LEU A 48 -13.95 7.15 -5.29
C LEU A 48 -13.98 6.85 -3.78
N ARG A 49 -13.60 5.64 -3.35
CA ARG A 49 -13.61 5.25 -1.93
C ARG A 49 -12.45 5.86 -1.14
N SER A 50 -11.29 6.05 -1.78
CA SER A 50 -10.12 6.71 -1.15
C SER A 50 -10.14 8.25 -1.30
N ARG A 51 -10.90 8.77 -2.27
CA ARG A 51 -11.04 10.22 -2.54
C ARG A 51 -12.37 10.77 -2.05
N SER A 52 -12.72 10.50 -0.79
CA SER A 52 -13.92 11.13 -0.22
C SER A 52 -13.77 12.66 -0.23
N PRO A 53 -14.81 13.44 -0.59
CA PRO A 53 -14.73 14.90 -0.62
C PRO A 53 -14.28 15.49 0.72
N ARG A 54 -14.69 14.84 1.83
CA ARG A 54 -14.32 15.22 3.19
C ARG A 54 -12.82 15.04 3.45
N THR A 55 -12.23 13.96 2.96
CA THR A 55 -10.79 13.72 3.05
C THR A 55 -10.03 14.78 2.25
N ILE A 56 -10.42 15.01 1.00
CA ILE A 56 -9.79 16.04 0.15
C ILE A 56 -9.87 17.42 0.81
N TRP A 57 -11.05 17.79 1.32
CA TRP A 57 -11.25 19.06 2.03
C TRP A 57 -10.33 19.19 3.25
N LEU A 58 -10.19 18.13 4.04
CA LEU A 58 -9.35 18.12 5.24
C LEU A 58 -7.85 18.23 4.92
N TYR A 59 -7.39 17.64 3.82
CA TYR A 59 -6.02 17.86 3.34
C TYR A 59 -5.83 19.28 2.80
N PHE A 60 -6.83 19.81 2.08
CA PHE A 60 -6.80 21.18 1.54
C PHE A 60 -6.76 22.24 2.64
N THR A 61 -7.58 22.11 3.68
CA THR A 61 -7.57 23.03 4.82
C THR A 61 -6.27 22.96 5.61
N ARG A 62 -5.69 21.77 5.79
CA ARG A 62 -4.38 21.62 6.44
C ARG A 62 -3.22 22.20 5.63
N TRP A 63 -3.30 22.10 4.30
CA TRP A 63 -2.34 22.72 3.39
C TRP A 63 -2.40 24.26 3.48
N LEU A 64 -3.61 24.84 3.50
CA LEU A 64 -3.81 26.29 3.70
C LEU A 64 -3.34 26.77 5.07
N GLN A 65 -3.34 25.90 6.09
CA GLN A 65 -2.82 26.19 7.43
C GLN A 65 -1.29 26.03 7.54
N GLY A 66 -0.59 25.71 6.45
CA GLY A 66 0.87 25.67 6.41
C GLY A 66 1.52 24.50 7.17
N GLN A 67 0.75 23.45 7.51
CA GLN A 67 1.32 22.26 8.16
C GLN A 67 2.11 21.43 7.15
N LYS A 68 3.38 21.13 7.48
CA LYS A 68 4.24 20.25 6.70
C LYS A 68 3.77 18.81 6.83
N PHE A 69 3.50 18.16 5.69
CA PHE A 69 3.23 16.73 5.66
C PHE A 69 4.55 15.99 5.97
N HIS A 70 4.60 15.27 7.09
CA HIS A 70 5.60 14.24 7.30
C HIS A 70 5.14 13.00 6.53
N ASP A 71 5.56 12.90 5.27
CA ASP A 71 5.50 11.62 4.57
C ASP A 71 6.53 10.68 5.22
N SER A 72 6.03 9.54 5.71
CA SER A 72 6.82 8.38 6.15
C SER A 72 6.99 7.40 5.00
#